data_AF-A0A1H7CEU1-F1
#
_entry.id   AF-A0A1H7CEU1-F1
#
_cell.length_a   1.000
_cell.length_b   1.000
_cell.length_c   1.000
_cell.angle_alpha   90.00
_cell.angle_beta   90.00
_cell.angle_gamma   90.00
#
_symmetry.space_group_name_H-M   'P 1'
#
loop_
_entity.id
_entity.type
_entity.pdbx_description
1 polymer ?
#
loop_
_entity_poly.entity_id
_entity_poly.type
_entity_poly.pdbx_seq_one_letter_code
_entity_poly.pdbx_strand_id
1 'polypeptide(L)'
;MSPTSPTSQMSDMNTTAPVPPTLYIEGPAFWTPTLPGWDAASAAFRGEGALADPPAKRPAPQVLAPAERRRAPDTVALALEVAAAAMAASGRNAADVPCVFTSAHGDLSINDYMCGTLATDPKVLSPTKFHNSVHNAAVGYWTIGTGCMAASNAVSAYAHSFASGLLEAAVQCAADQEPVLLVGYDTPTVGALTSVTDSRGLLAVALVLAPAPTERTVAALHWSMASGADAATEATQPRSDAAKSLAGINPMADALGLFESLAHLGKEPPAPVDLPLSPTLSLRLQLQPLNRS
;
A
#
# COMPACT_ATOMS: atom_id res chain seq x y z
N MET A 1 12.47 43.61 53.51
CA MET A 1 11.99 43.29 52.15
C MET A 1 12.56 41.94 51.79
N SER A 2 11.80 40.88 52.05
CA SER A 2 12.14 39.51 51.68
C SER A 2 11.26 39.12 50.49
N PRO A 3 11.80 38.44 49.46
CA PRO A 3 11.08 38.23 48.22
C PRO A 3 10.00 37.15 48.37
N THR A 4 8.83 37.44 47.83
CA THR A 4 7.73 36.51 47.60
C THR A 4 8.12 35.48 46.53
N SER A 5 8.16 34.20 46.87
CA SER A 5 8.19 33.11 45.90
C SER A 5 6.81 32.94 45.26
N PRO A 6 6.66 32.99 43.93
CA PRO A 6 5.46 32.53 43.28
C PRO A 6 5.55 31.01 43.09
N THR A 7 4.61 30.29 43.69
CA THR A 7 4.35 28.87 43.44
C THR A 7 4.03 28.71 41.94
N SER A 8 4.96 28.13 41.19
CA SER A 8 4.71 27.74 39.80
C SER A 8 3.78 26.54 39.81
N GLN A 9 2.49 26.78 39.54
CA GLN A 9 1.58 25.73 39.10
C GLN A 9 2.03 25.31 37.69
N MET A 10 2.89 24.29 37.63
CA MET A 10 2.93 23.41 36.45
C MET A 10 1.62 22.63 36.48
N SER A 11 0.59 23.19 35.85
CA SER A 11 -0.58 22.43 35.46
C SER A 11 -0.14 21.37 34.46
N ASP A 12 -0.21 20.11 34.86
CA ASP A 12 -0.13 18.96 33.99
C ASP A 12 -1.17 19.10 32.88
N MET A 13 -0.73 19.60 31.72
CA MET A 13 -1.47 19.47 30.48
C MET A 13 -1.37 18.00 30.08
N ASN A 14 -2.24 17.18 30.68
CA ASN A 14 -2.49 15.83 30.23
C ASN A 14 -3.24 15.91 28.89
N THR A 15 -2.52 16.31 27.84
CA THR A 15 -3.03 16.28 26.47
C THR A 15 -3.09 14.82 26.07
N THR A 16 -4.26 14.20 26.25
CA THR A 16 -4.62 13.00 25.50
C THR A 16 -4.33 13.27 24.03
N ALA A 17 -3.48 12.43 23.43
CA ALA A 17 -3.19 12.53 22.00
C ALA A 17 -4.53 12.56 21.23
N PRO A 18 -4.70 13.48 20.27
CA PRO A 18 -5.93 13.57 19.52
C PRO A 18 -6.20 12.25 18.81
N VAL A 19 -7.41 11.72 18.99
CA VAL A 19 -7.87 10.52 18.26
C VAL A 19 -8.01 10.93 16.79
N PRO A 20 -7.33 10.25 15.86
CA PRO A 20 -7.46 10.59 14.45
C PRO A 20 -8.89 10.33 13.96
N PRO A 21 -9.36 11.06 12.94
CA PRO A 21 -10.71 10.87 12.42
C PRO A 21 -10.86 9.48 11.79
N THR A 22 -12.07 8.95 11.87
CA THR A 22 -12.46 7.75 11.11
C THR A 22 -12.33 8.03 9.61
N LEU A 23 -11.71 7.12 8.89
CA LEU A 23 -11.64 7.12 7.44
C LEU A 23 -12.52 6.01 6.88
N TYR A 24 -12.70 6.00 5.57
CA TYR A 24 -13.56 5.06 4.88
C TYR A 24 -12.79 4.41 3.73
N ILE A 25 -12.88 3.09 3.61
CA ILE A 25 -12.20 2.34 2.55
C ILE A 25 -13.16 2.14 1.39
N GLU A 26 -12.68 2.42 0.19
CA GLU A 26 -13.35 2.20 -1.08
C GLU A 26 -12.41 1.47 -2.04
N GLY A 27 -13.01 0.74 -3.00
CA GLY A 27 -12.28 0.11 -4.10
C GLY A 27 -11.05 -0.72 -3.71
N PRO A 28 -11.14 -1.67 -2.78
CA PRO A 28 -10.04 -2.61 -2.57
C PRO A 28 -9.71 -3.34 -3.88
N ALA A 29 -8.43 -3.35 -4.23
CA ALA A 29 -7.88 -4.02 -5.39
C ALA A 29 -6.68 -4.86 -4.97
N PHE A 30 -6.54 -6.05 -5.57
CA PHE A 30 -5.49 -7.01 -5.24
C PHE A 30 -5.05 -7.71 -6.51
N TRP A 31 -3.74 -7.96 -6.64
CA TRP A 31 -3.22 -8.74 -7.75
C TRP A 31 -1.97 -9.53 -7.36
N THR A 32 -1.99 -10.81 -7.70
CA THR A 32 -0.84 -11.70 -7.79
C THR A 32 -1.12 -12.72 -8.91
N PRO A 33 -0.12 -13.43 -9.49
CA PRO A 33 -0.38 -14.39 -10.56
C PRO A 33 -1.42 -15.45 -10.19
N THR A 34 -1.49 -15.87 -8.92
CA THR A 34 -2.44 -16.87 -8.44
C THR A 34 -3.79 -16.29 -7.99
N LEU A 35 -3.91 -14.98 -7.78
CA LEU A 35 -5.16 -14.28 -7.43
C LEU A 35 -5.26 -12.97 -8.25
N PRO A 36 -5.58 -13.06 -9.55
CA PRO A 36 -5.61 -11.89 -10.43
C PRO A 36 -6.92 -11.11 -10.25
N GLY A 37 -6.94 -10.16 -9.33
CA GLY A 37 -8.07 -9.29 -9.07
C GLY A 37 -8.69 -9.50 -7.69
N TRP A 38 -9.38 -8.47 -7.20
CA TRP A 38 -9.95 -8.46 -5.86
C TRP A 38 -11.03 -9.52 -5.66
N ASP A 39 -11.91 -9.75 -6.63
CA ASP A 39 -12.98 -10.75 -6.48
C ASP A 39 -12.41 -12.17 -6.28
N ALA A 40 -11.37 -12.52 -7.05
CA ALA A 40 -10.66 -13.79 -6.92
C ALA A 40 -9.95 -13.90 -5.56
N ALA A 41 -9.21 -12.85 -5.16
CA ALA A 41 -8.52 -12.81 -3.88
C ALA A 41 -9.48 -12.90 -2.69
N SER A 42 -10.56 -12.12 -2.72
CA SER A 42 -11.58 -12.05 -1.67
C SER A 42 -12.28 -13.40 -1.48
N ALA A 43 -12.68 -14.06 -2.57
CA ALA A 43 -13.27 -15.40 -2.51
C ALA A 43 -12.28 -16.44 -1.95
N ALA A 44 -11.03 -16.43 -2.41
CA ALA A 44 -10.00 -17.35 -1.93
C ALA A 44 -9.67 -17.12 -0.45
N PHE A 45 -9.60 -15.87 0.02
CA PHE A 45 -9.40 -15.54 1.42
C PHE A 45 -10.56 -16.02 2.31
N ARG A 46 -11.79 -16.05 1.80
CA ARG A 46 -12.93 -16.68 2.48
C ARG A 46 -12.97 -18.21 2.41
N GLY A 47 -12.05 -18.84 1.67
CA GLY A 47 -12.06 -20.29 1.42
C GLY A 47 -13.13 -20.72 0.41
N GLU A 48 -13.72 -19.77 -0.32
CA GLU A 48 -14.77 -19.99 -1.33
C GLU A 48 -14.20 -20.05 -2.76
N GLY A 49 -12.94 -19.63 -2.94
CA GLY A 49 -12.23 -19.59 -4.22
C GLY A 49 -10.96 -20.42 -4.22
N ALA A 50 -10.45 -20.72 -5.41
CA ALA A 50 -9.19 -21.42 -5.61
C ALA A 50 -8.12 -20.48 -6.18
N LEU A 51 -6.84 -20.86 -5.99
CA LEU A 51 -5.72 -20.21 -6.67
C LEU A 51 -5.80 -20.50 -8.18
N ALA A 52 -5.48 -19.53 -9.01
CA ALA A 52 -5.44 -19.68 -10.46
C ALA A 52 -4.34 -20.68 -10.88
N ASP A 53 -4.75 -21.69 -11.66
CA ASP A 53 -3.87 -22.69 -12.27
C ASP A 53 -4.27 -22.90 -13.75
N PRO A 54 -3.42 -22.53 -14.74
CA PRO A 54 -2.09 -21.95 -14.55
C PRO A 54 -2.15 -20.51 -13.99
N PRO A 55 -1.09 -20.03 -13.32
CA PRO A 55 -1.01 -18.66 -12.86
C PRO A 55 -1.19 -17.65 -13.99
N ALA A 56 -1.84 -16.53 -13.68
CA ALA A 56 -2.02 -15.42 -14.61
C ALA A 56 -0.68 -14.84 -15.07
N LYS A 57 -0.65 -14.42 -16.32
CA LYS A 57 0.48 -13.65 -16.86
C LYS A 57 0.47 -12.25 -16.25
N ARG A 58 1.64 -11.62 -16.27
CA ARG A 58 1.84 -10.20 -15.92
C ARG A 58 0.71 -9.31 -16.50
N PRO A 59 0.18 -8.34 -15.74
CA PRO A 59 -0.90 -7.48 -16.21
C PRO A 59 -0.44 -6.52 -17.31
N ALA A 60 -1.41 -6.02 -18.08
CA ALA A 60 -1.20 -5.09 -19.18
C ALA A 60 -2.18 -3.91 -19.03
N PRO A 61 -1.88 -2.94 -18.13
CA PRO A 61 -2.85 -1.94 -17.71
C PRO A 61 -3.24 -1.02 -18.86
N GLN A 62 -4.55 -0.77 -18.99
CA GLN A 62 -5.11 -0.03 -20.12
C GLN A 62 -4.88 1.48 -20.04
N VAL A 63 -4.53 1.98 -18.85
CA VAL A 63 -4.20 3.39 -18.60
C VAL A 63 -2.98 3.88 -19.39
N LEU A 64 -2.09 2.97 -19.80
CA LEU A 64 -0.93 3.30 -20.63
C LEU A 64 -1.25 3.19 -22.12
N ALA A 65 -0.72 4.11 -22.92
CA ALA A 65 -0.73 3.98 -24.37
C ALA A 65 0.01 2.72 -24.82
N PRO A 66 -0.33 2.09 -25.97
CA PRO A 66 0.23 0.79 -26.35
C PRO A 66 1.76 0.73 -26.41
N ALA A 67 2.44 1.82 -26.78
CA ALA A 67 3.90 1.88 -26.84
C ALA A 67 4.53 1.87 -25.43
N GLU A 68 4.00 2.67 -24.52
CA GLU A 68 4.43 2.75 -23.12
C GLU A 68 4.14 1.45 -22.39
N ARG A 69 2.94 0.89 -22.58
CA ARG A 69 2.52 -0.38 -21.98
C ARG A 69 3.47 -1.53 -22.30
N ARG A 70 3.99 -1.59 -23.53
CA ARG A 70 4.96 -2.61 -23.95
C ARG A 70 6.35 -2.44 -23.32
N ARG A 71 6.69 -1.21 -22.89
CA ARG A 71 8.00 -0.86 -22.32
C ARG A 71 7.97 -0.72 -20.80
N ALA A 72 6.78 -0.68 -20.21
CA ALA A 72 6.58 -0.60 -18.77
C ALA A 72 7.33 -1.75 -18.09
N PRO A 73 8.02 -1.50 -16.98
CA PRO A 73 8.52 -2.55 -16.11
C PRO A 73 7.38 -3.30 -15.40
N ASP A 74 7.71 -4.41 -14.75
CA ASP A 74 6.75 -5.23 -14.01
C ASP A 74 6.14 -4.44 -12.84
N THR A 75 6.96 -3.66 -12.13
CA THR A 75 6.53 -2.75 -11.05
C THR A 75 5.44 -1.79 -11.52
N VAL A 76 5.68 -1.10 -12.64
CA VAL A 76 4.74 -0.14 -13.23
C VAL A 76 3.47 -0.84 -13.69
N ALA A 77 3.58 -1.95 -14.43
CA ALA A 77 2.39 -2.63 -14.92
C ALA A 77 1.50 -3.14 -13.79
N LEU A 78 2.12 -3.68 -12.74
CA LEU A 78 1.44 -4.21 -11.59
C LEU A 78 0.75 -3.11 -10.77
N ALA A 79 1.47 -2.03 -10.45
CA ALA A 79 0.94 -0.90 -9.68
C ALA A 79 -0.24 -0.23 -10.40
N LEU A 80 -0.11 0.01 -11.71
CA LEU A 80 -1.16 0.65 -12.51
C LEU A 80 -2.41 -0.23 -12.68
N GLU A 81 -2.25 -1.56 -12.69
CA GLU A 81 -3.38 -2.49 -12.76
C GLU A 81 -4.28 -2.37 -11.52
N VAL A 82 -3.68 -2.48 -10.32
CA VAL A 82 -4.46 -2.37 -9.07
C VAL A 82 -4.95 -0.95 -8.82
N ALA A 83 -4.17 0.09 -9.20
CA ALA A 83 -4.61 1.48 -9.14
C ALA A 83 -5.87 1.72 -9.98
N ALA A 84 -5.87 1.27 -11.24
CA ALA A 84 -7.01 1.39 -12.12
C ALA A 84 -8.24 0.64 -11.59
N ALA A 85 -8.03 -0.58 -11.07
CA ALA A 85 -9.10 -1.36 -10.46
C ALA A 85 -9.69 -0.67 -9.22
N ALA A 86 -8.87 -0.09 -8.35
CA ALA A 86 -9.31 0.62 -7.16
C ALA A 86 -10.11 1.90 -7.51
N MET A 87 -9.64 2.68 -8.48
CA MET A 87 -10.36 3.86 -8.97
C MET A 87 -11.69 3.49 -9.61
N ALA A 88 -11.72 2.44 -10.44
CA ALA A 88 -12.96 1.96 -11.05
C ALA A 88 -13.98 1.49 -10.00
N ALA A 89 -13.54 0.74 -8.99
CA ALA A 89 -14.40 0.22 -7.94
C ALA A 89 -14.90 1.31 -6.97
N SER A 90 -14.08 2.33 -6.68
CA SER A 90 -14.48 3.51 -5.90
C SER A 90 -15.41 4.46 -6.67
N GLY A 91 -15.44 4.38 -7.99
CA GLY A 91 -16.24 5.27 -8.85
C GLY A 91 -15.71 6.70 -8.93
N ARG A 92 -14.45 6.93 -8.52
CA ARG A 92 -13.81 8.24 -8.52
C ARG A 92 -13.06 8.50 -9.83
N ASN A 93 -12.92 9.77 -10.19
CA ASN A 93 -12.11 10.17 -11.33
C ASN A 93 -10.63 10.15 -10.97
N ALA A 94 -9.84 9.31 -11.66
CA ALA A 94 -8.41 9.16 -11.41
C ALA A 94 -7.60 10.45 -11.63
N ALA A 95 -8.09 11.38 -12.45
CA ALA A 95 -7.42 12.67 -12.70
C ALA A 95 -7.47 13.64 -11.50
N ASP A 96 -8.37 13.41 -10.55
CA ASP A 96 -8.66 14.35 -9.46
C ASP A 96 -8.23 13.85 -8.08
N VAL A 97 -7.71 12.62 -7.97
CA VAL A 97 -7.45 11.96 -6.68
C VAL A 97 -5.95 11.94 -6.37
N PRO A 98 -5.52 12.60 -5.28
CA PRO A 98 -4.17 12.46 -4.75
C PRO A 98 -3.79 10.98 -4.54
N CYS A 99 -2.51 10.66 -4.70
CA CYS A 99 -2.07 9.28 -4.61
C CYS A 99 -0.75 9.08 -3.86
N VAL A 100 -0.66 7.96 -3.17
CA VAL A 100 0.52 7.47 -2.48
C VAL A 100 0.85 6.09 -3.04
N PHE A 101 2.01 5.99 -3.68
CA PHE A 101 2.57 4.72 -4.14
C PHE A 101 3.63 4.28 -3.15
N THR A 102 3.66 2.99 -2.80
CA THR A 102 4.61 2.43 -1.86
C THR A 102 5.21 1.13 -2.36
N SER A 103 6.51 0.98 -2.15
CA SER A 103 7.29 -0.21 -2.51
C SER A 103 8.54 -0.24 -1.65
N ALA A 104 8.95 -1.43 -1.19
CA ALA A 104 10.18 -1.54 -0.40
C ALA A 104 11.42 -1.16 -1.19
N HIS A 105 11.46 -1.51 -2.48
CA HIS A 105 12.70 -1.43 -3.25
C HIS A 105 12.58 -0.73 -4.61
N GLY A 106 11.38 -0.36 -5.03
CA GLY A 106 11.13 0.07 -6.40
C GLY A 106 11.41 -1.08 -7.38
N ASP A 107 12.02 -0.78 -8.52
CA ASP A 107 12.30 -1.79 -9.55
C ASP A 107 13.67 -2.46 -9.37
N LEU A 108 13.67 -3.59 -8.64
CA LEU A 108 14.87 -4.39 -8.39
C LEU A 108 15.53 -4.91 -9.67
N SER A 109 14.75 -5.26 -10.69
CA SER A 109 15.29 -5.76 -11.96
C SER A 109 16.02 -4.68 -12.76
N ILE A 110 15.52 -3.45 -12.71
CA ILE A 110 16.22 -2.30 -13.28
C ILE A 110 17.47 -2.00 -12.46
N ASN A 111 17.39 -2.00 -11.13
CA ASN A 111 18.56 -1.72 -10.29
C ASN A 111 19.72 -2.69 -10.55
N ASP A 112 19.45 -4.00 -10.65
CA ASP A 112 20.46 -5.00 -11.01
C ASP A 112 21.08 -4.72 -12.39
N TYR A 113 20.25 -4.43 -13.41
CA TYR A 113 20.72 -4.04 -14.74
C TYR A 113 21.61 -2.79 -14.70
N MET A 114 21.21 -1.76 -13.97
CA MET A 114 21.94 -0.48 -13.88
C MET A 114 23.31 -0.70 -13.23
N CYS A 115 23.36 -1.38 -12.09
CA CYS A 115 24.60 -1.70 -11.39
C CYS A 115 25.52 -2.59 -12.24
N GLY A 116 24.98 -3.63 -12.86
CA GLY A 116 25.74 -4.52 -13.74
C GLY A 116 26.33 -3.80 -14.96
N THR A 117 25.55 -2.91 -15.57
CA THR A 117 26.01 -2.10 -16.73
C THR A 117 27.11 -1.13 -16.31
N LEU A 118 26.95 -0.43 -15.20
CA LEU A 118 27.96 0.50 -14.69
C LEU A 118 29.26 -0.20 -14.26
N ALA A 119 29.17 -1.43 -13.75
CA ALA A 119 30.36 -2.19 -13.38
C ALA A 119 31.15 -2.72 -14.59
N THR A 120 30.51 -2.84 -15.77
CA THR A 120 31.08 -3.50 -16.95
C THR A 120 31.41 -2.52 -18.07
N ASP A 121 30.42 -1.77 -18.57
CA ASP A 121 30.60 -0.69 -19.56
C ASP A 121 29.59 0.45 -19.31
N PRO A 122 29.96 1.48 -18.54
CA PRO A 122 29.07 2.59 -18.21
C PRO A 122 28.47 3.32 -19.42
N LYS A 123 29.11 3.26 -20.60
CA LYS A 123 28.69 4.05 -21.78
C LYS A 123 27.46 3.49 -22.47
N VAL A 124 27.07 2.24 -22.19
CA VAL A 124 25.93 1.58 -22.84
C VAL A 124 24.63 1.64 -22.03
N LEU A 125 24.61 2.45 -20.96
CA LEU A 125 23.46 2.60 -20.09
C LEU A 125 22.23 3.09 -20.86
N SER A 126 21.12 2.32 -20.81
CA SER A 126 19.88 2.71 -21.48
C SER A 126 19.20 3.90 -20.78
N PRO A 127 18.94 5.02 -21.49
CA PRO A 127 18.21 6.16 -20.92
C PRO A 127 16.81 5.79 -20.42
N THR A 128 16.12 4.87 -21.10
CA THR A 128 14.79 4.40 -20.68
C THR A 128 14.86 3.59 -19.39
N LYS A 129 15.86 2.73 -19.23
CA LYS A 129 16.05 1.99 -17.97
C LYS A 129 16.41 2.92 -16.83
N PHE A 130 17.25 3.93 -17.08
CA PHE A 130 17.56 4.97 -16.10
C PHE A 130 16.32 5.75 -15.66
N HIS A 131 15.47 6.19 -16.60
CA HIS A 131 14.23 6.89 -16.24
C HIS A 131 13.29 6.02 -15.38
N ASN A 132 13.30 4.70 -15.60
CA ASN A 132 12.49 3.77 -14.84
C ASN A 132 13.19 3.27 -13.55
N SER A 133 14.40 3.73 -13.22
CA SER A 133 15.13 3.30 -12.01
C SER A 133 14.78 4.12 -10.77
N VAL A 134 14.15 5.28 -10.94
CA VAL A 134 13.69 6.09 -9.82
C VAL A 134 12.49 5.43 -9.14
N HIS A 135 12.42 5.51 -7.81
CA HIS A 135 11.38 4.84 -7.03
C HIS A 135 9.97 5.31 -7.41
N ASN A 136 9.83 6.60 -7.73
CA ASN A 136 8.59 7.22 -8.15
C ASN A 136 8.19 6.94 -9.62
N ALA A 137 8.86 6.04 -10.33
CA ALA A 137 8.52 5.75 -11.73
C ALA A 137 7.04 5.32 -11.86
N ALA A 138 6.54 4.41 -11.02
CA ALA A 138 5.16 3.93 -11.10
C ALA A 138 4.13 5.05 -10.93
N VAL A 139 4.29 5.93 -9.95
CA VAL A 139 3.39 7.08 -9.76
C VAL A 139 3.51 8.10 -10.91
N GLY A 140 4.70 8.26 -11.48
CA GLY A 140 4.91 9.06 -12.70
C GLY A 140 4.11 8.52 -13.89
N TYR A 141 4.17 7.22 -14.15
CA TYR A 141 3.36 6.59 -15.20
C TYR A 141 1.85 6.70 -14.92
N TRP A 142 1.44 6.56 -13.66
CA TRP A 142 0.04 6.72 -13.27
C TRP A 142 -0.47 8.12 -13.58
N THR A 143 0.21 9.16 -13.08
CA THR A 143 -0.19 10.56 -13.25
C THR A 143 -0.20 10.99 -14.72
N ILE A 144 0.78 10.56 -15.51
CA ILE A 144 0.78 10.79 -16.97
C ILE A 144 -0.40 10.08 -17.64
N GLY A 145 -0.62 8.80 -17.31
CA GLY A 145 -1.67 7.99 -17.93
C GLY A 145 -3.09 8.44 -17.59
N THR A 146 -3.30 9.01 -16.39
CA THR A 146 -4.61 9.50 -15.94
C THR A 146 -4.79 11.01 -16.14
N GLY A 147 -3.71 11.74 -16.45
CA GLY A 147 -3.72 13.20 -16.46
C GLY A 147 -3.85 13.82 -15.06
N CYS A 148 -3.55 13.06 -14.01
CA CYS A 148 -3.68 13.54 -12.63
C CYS A 148 -2.62 14.59 -12.31
N MET A 149 -3.09 15.77 -11.87
CA MET A 149 -2.26 16.90 -11.44
C MET A 149 -2.31 17.12 -9.91
N ALA A 150 -3.05 16.28 -9.19
CA ALA A 150 -3.13 16.32 -7.72
C ALA A 150 -1.80 15.83 -7.09
N ALA A 151 -1.68 15.97 -5.77
CA ALA A 151 -0.49 15.55 -5.04
C ALA A 151 -0.19 14.05 -5.26
N SER A 152 1.09 13.72 -5.44
CA SER A 152 1.53 12.36 -5.71
C SER A 152 2.83 12.03 -4.97
N ASN A 153 2.81 11.03 -4.10
CA ASN A 153 3.96 10.61 -3.29
C ASN A 153 4.41 9.18 -3.63
N ALA A 154 5.72 8.93 -3.46
CA ALA A 154 6.32 7.61 -3.54
C ALA A 154 7.08 7.32 -2.24
N VAL A 155 6.66 6.30 -1.49
CA VAL A 155 7.14 6.00 -0.13
C VAL A 155 7.89 4.67 -0.11
N SER A 156 9.00 4.64 0.63
CA SER A 156 9.74 3.43 0.95
C SER A 156 10.17 3.45 2.40
N ALA A 157 9.97 2.33 3.09
CA ALA A 157 10.41 2.07 4.45
C ALA A 157 10.86 0.61 4.61
N TYR A 158 11.50 0.06 3.57
CA TYR A 158 11.91 -1.36 3.50
C TYR A 158 10.74 -2.30 3.81
N ALA A 159 10.89 -3.22 4.78
CA ALA A 159 9.83 -4.14 5.20
C ALA A 159 8.52 -3.42 5.61
N HIS A 160 8.61 -2.22 6.17
CA HIS A 160 7.46 -1.46 6.69
C HIS A 160 6.82 -0.52 5.65
N SER A 161 7.12 -0.72 4.35
CA SER A 161 6.68 0.19 3.29
C SER A 161 5.17 0.25 3.15
N PHE A 162 4.46 -0.88 3.26
CA PHE A 162 3.00 -0.88 3.18
C PHE A 162 2.39 -0.08 4.35
N ALA A 163 2.84 -0.34 5.57
CA ALA A 163 2.40 0.37 6.77
C ALA A 163 2.64 1.89 6.67
N SER A 164 3.84 2.27 6.21
CA SER A 164 4.24 3.68 6.05
C SER A 164 3.45 4.38 4.96
N GLY A 165 3.21 3.71 3.83
CA GLY A 165 2.37 4.24 2.75
C GLY A 165 0.91 4.40 3.18
N LEU A 166 0.37 3.44 3.94
CA LEU A 166 -0.97 3.55 4.50
C LEU A 166 -1.11 4.69 5.50
N LEU A 167 -0.12 4.87 6.38
CA LEU A 167 -0.08 6.00 7.30
C LEU A 167 -0.04 7.35 6.55
N GLU A 168 0.82 7.46 5.54
CA GLU A 168 0.92 8.66 4.68
C GLU A 168 -0.43 8.98 4.02
N ALA A 169 -1.07 7.98 3.40
CA ALA A 169 -2.37 8.17 2.76
C ALA A 169 -3.48 8.53 3.76
N ALA A 170 -3.47 7.91 4.95
CA ALA A 170 -4.44 8.17 6.01
C ALA A 170 -4.29 9.59 6.58
N VAL A 171 -3.05 10.04 6.81
CA VAL A 171 -2.75 11.39 7.29
C VAL A 171 -3.16 12.44 6.25
N GLN A 172 -2.82 12.25 4.97
CA GLN A 172 -3.24 13.17 3.90
C GLN A 172 -4.78 13.24 3.80
N CYS A 173 -5.45 12.10 3.74
CA CYS A 173 -6.91 12.03 3.66
C CYS A 173 -7.58 12.73 4.86
N ALA A 174 -7.06 12.51 6.07
CA ALA A 174 -7.55 13.13 7.29
C ALA A 174 -7.27 14.65 7.34
N ALA A 175 -6.09 15.09 6.91
CA ALA A 175 -5.69 16.49 6.98
C ALA A 175 -6.39 17.35 5.92
N ASP A 176 -6.42 16.87 4.68
CA ASP A 176 -6.92 17.63 3.54
C ASP A 176 -8.42 17.42 3.31
N GLN A 177 -9.04 16.44 4.00
CA GLN A 177 -10.44 16.08 3.83
C GLN A 177 -10.81 15.75 2.37
N GLU A 178 -9.89 15.05 1.70
CA GLU A 178 -10.01 14.59 0.32
C GLU A 178 -9.70 13.09 0.21
N PRO A 179 -10.27 12.37 -0.78
CA PRO A 179 -9.93 10.97 -0.99
C PRO A 179 -8.46 10.81 -1.43
N VAL A 180 -7.80 9.74 -0.99
CA VAL A 180 -6.42 9.43 -1.37
C VAL A 180 -6.32 7.98 -1.83
N LEU A 181 -5.76 7.77 -3.01
CA LEU A 181 -5.44 6.44 -3.53
C LEU A 181 -4.12 5.94 -2.92
N LEU A 182 -4.15 4.79 -2.26
CA LEU A 182 -2.96 4.05 -1.85
C LEU A 182 -2.69 2.90 -2.81
N VAL A 183 -1.45 2.76 -3.27
CA VAL A 183 -1.00 1.64 -4.11
C VAL A 183 0.27 1.03 -3.52
N GLY A 184 0.24 -0.24 -3.15
CA GLY A 184 1.40 -1.01 -2.71
C GLY A 184 1.81 -2.02 -3.77
N TYR A 185 3.09 -2.14 -4.10
CA TYR A 185 3.59 -3.12 -5.07
C TYR A 185 5.03 -3.51 -4.79
N ASP A 186 5.35 -4.79 -5.02
CA ASP A 186 6.72 -5.26 -5.09
C ASP A 186 6.85 -6.44 -6.08
N THR A 187 8.06 -6.62 -6.59
CA THR A 187 8.43 -7.59 -7.63
C THR A 187 9.59 -8.47 -7.15
N PRO A 188 9.87 -9.63 -7.78
CA PRO A 188 10.96 -10.46 -7.33
C PRO A 188 12.31 -9.74 -7.49
N THR A 189 13.21 -10.03 -6.57
CA THR A 189 14.63 -9.70 -6.69
C THR A 189 15.29 -10.57 -7.77
N VAL A 190 16.36 -10.05 -8.39
CA VAL A 190 17.11 -10.75 -9.45
C VAL A 190 18.59 -10.46 -9.30
N GLY A 191 19.42 -11.31 -9.93
CA GLY A 191 20.85 -11.10 -10.03
C GLY A 191 21.55 -10.98 -8.67
N ALA A 192 22.45 -10.02 -8.54
CA ALA A 192 23.29 -9.86 -7.34
C ALA A 192 22.48 -9.45 -6.10
N LEU A 193 21.35 -8.76 -6.31
CA LEU A 193 20.48 -8.27 -5.23
C LEU A 193 19.80 -9.39 -4.45
N THR A 194 19.76 -10.61 -5.00
CA THR A 194 19.27 -11.81 -4.28
C THR A 194 20.09 -12.16 -3.04
N SER A 195 21.33 -11.64 -2.92
CA SER A 195 22.18 -11.85 -1.74
C SER A 195 21.85 -10.93 -0.56
N VAL A 196 21.02 -9.89 -0.77
CA VAL A 196 20.74 -8.85 0.24
C VAL A 196 19.25 -8.69 0.57
N THR A 197 18.35 -9.03 -0.36
CA THR A 197 16.90 -8.96 -0.14
C THR A 197 16.21 -10.19 -0.73
N ASP A 198 15.30 -10.77 0.05
CA ASP A 198 14.48 -11.92 -0.32
C ASP A 198 13.07 -11.45 -0.67
N SER A 199 12.95 -10.88 -1.87
CA SER A 199 11.67 -10.55 -2.49
C SER A 199 11.39 -11.54 -3.62
N ARG A 200 10.23 -12.19 -3.56
CA ARG A 200 9.77 -13.21 -4.50
C ARG A 200 8.40 -12.80 -5.05
N GLY A 201 8.10 -13.33 -6.23
CA GLY A 201 6.78 -13.17 -6.86
C GLY A 201 6.35 -11.73 -7.11
N LEU A 202 5.16 -11.60 -7.69
CA LEU A 202 4.51 -10.32 -7.94
C LEU A 202 3.34 -10.20 -6.96
N LEU A 203 3.30 -9.10 -6.22
CA LEU A 203 2.16 -8.77 -5.35
C LEU A 203 1.91 -7.27 -5.40
N ALA A 204 0.66 -6.89 -5.65
CA ALA A 204 0.22 -5.53 -5.45
C ALA A 204 -1.20 -5.44 -4.91
N VAL A 205 -1.43 -4.32 -4.27
CA VAL A 205 -2.67 -3.97 -3.59
C VAL A 205 -2.96 -2.50 -3.82
N ALA A 206 -4.23 -2.14 -3.86
CA ALA A 206 -4.63 -0.75 -3.79
C ALA A 206 -5.96 -0.59 -3.07
N LEU A 207 -6.20 0.60 -2.52
CA LEU A 207 -7.46 1.01 -1.95
C LEU A 207 -7.55 2.53 -1.99
N VAL A 208 -8.76 3.07 -1.92
CA VAL A 208 -8.99 4.50 -1.72
C VAL A 208 -9.42 4.73 -0.28
N LEU A 209 -8.74 5.63 0.41
CA LEU A 209 -9.18 6.17 1.69
C LEU A 209 -10.00 7.43 1.44
N ALA A 210 -11.17 7.53 2.05
CA ALA A 210 -12.05 8.69 1.96
C ALA A 210 -12.37 9.25 3.36
N PRO A 211 -12.55 10.58 3.49
CA PRO A 211 -12.86 11.21 4.78
C PRO A 211 -14.34 11.06 5.18
N ALA A 212 -15.20 10.70 4.23
CA ALA A 212 -16.64 10.51 4.42
C ALA A 212 -17.13 9.27 3.67
N PRO A 213 -18.19 8.60 4.16
CA PRO A 213 -18.72 7.40 3.51
C PRO A 213 -19.47 7.77 2.22
N THR A 214 -19.43 6.85 1.27
CA THR A 214 -20.20 6.87 0.03
C THR A 214 -20.92 5.54 -0.17
N GLU A 215 -21.75 5.44 -1.21
CA GLU A 215 -22.39 4.16 -1.59
C GLU A 215 -21.36 3.06 -1.95
N ARG A 216 -20.14 3.47 -2.33
CA ARG A 216 -19.02 2.60 -2.72
C ARG A 216 -18.12 2.21 -1.55
N THR A 217 -18.34 2.78 -0.37
CA THR A 217 -17.58 2.42 0.83
C THR A 217 -17.83 0.95 1.20
N VAL A 218 -16.74 0.25 1.51
CA VAL A 218 -16.75 -1.15 1.93
C VAL A 218 -16.53 -1.30 3.43
N ALA A 219 -15.80 -0.39 4.07
CA ALA A 219 -15.52 -0.42 5.50
C ALA A 219 -15.30 1.00 6.06
N ALA A 220 -15.66 1.22 7.31
CA ALA A 220 -15.08 2.30 8.10
C ALA A 220 -13.75 1.81 8.70
N LEU A 221 -12.77 2.70 8.78
CA LEU A 221 -11.42 2.45 9.26
C LEU A 221 -11.12 3.42 10.41
N HIS A 222 -11.05 2.86 11.62
CA HIS A 222 -10.41 3.54 12.73
C HIS A 222 -8.93 3.15 12.73
N TRP A 223 -8.06 4.10 12.99
CA TRP A 223 -6.62 3.88 12.98
C TRP A 223 -5.98 4.60 14.16
N SER A 224 -4.86 4.10 14.64
CA SER A 224 -4.13 4.69 15.75
C SER A 224 -2.68 4.24 15.72
N MET A 225 -1.77 5.04 16.28
CA MET A 225 -0.41 4.59 16.53
C MET A 225 -0.35 3.91 17.91
N ALA A 226 0.34 2.77 17.97
CA ALA A 226 0.73 2.12 19.21
C ALA A 226 2.27 2.21 19.34
N SER A 227 2.75 2.48 20.56
CA SER A 227 4.17 2.74 20.82
C SER A 227 4.68 1.97 22.04
N GLY A 228 5.98 1.69 22.07
CA GLY A 228 6.61 1.04 23.22
C GLY A 228 6.11 -0.39 23.41
N ALA A 229 5.67 -0.73 24.62
CA ALA A 229 5.19 -2.09 24.95
C ALA A 229 3.90 -2.49 24.21
N ASP A 230 3.12 -1.51 23.73
CA ASP A 230 1.87 -1.75 23.01
C ASP A 230 2.08 -1.86 21.48
N ALA A 231 3.27 -1.54 20.99
CA ALA A 231 3.59 -1.62 19.58
C ALA A 231 3.76 -3.09 19.14
N ALA A 232 3.05 -3.47 18.09
CA ALA A 232 3.27 -4.75 17.45
C ALA A 232 4.63 -4.76 16.73
N THR A 233 5.40 -5.82 16.92
CA THR A 233 6.70 -5.99 16.26
C THR A 233 6.60 -6.68 14.90
N GLU A 234 5.45 -7.30 14.60
CA GLU A 234 5.17 -8.02 13.37
C GLU A 234 3.79 -7.64 12.84
N ALA A 235 3.61 -7.71 11.52
CA ALA A 235 2.30 -7.52 10.90
C ALA A 235 1.34 -8.65 11.30
N THR A 236 0.05 -8.35 11.37
CA THR A 236 -0.99 -9.37 11.61
C THR A 236 -0.92 -10.48 10.57
N GLN A 237 -0.72 -11.70 11.04
CA GLN A 237 -0.51 -12.86 10.19
C GLN A 237 -1.80 -13.28 9.45
N PRO A 238 -1.69 -13.71 8.18
CA PRO A 238 -2.82 -14.22 7.42
C PRO A 238 -3.34 -15.56 7.98
N ARG A 239 -4.65 -15.80 7.87
CA ARG A 239 -5.32 -16.98 8.46
C ARG A 239 -5.72 -18.01 7.43
N SER A 240 -6.23 -17.59 6.28
CA SER A 240 -6.65 -18.46 5.18
C SER A 240 -5.45 -19.10 4.48
N ASP A 241 -5.63 -20.29 3.93
CA ASP A 241 -4.56 -20.99 3.21
C ASP A 241 -4.11 -20.21 1.97
N ALA A 242 -5.05 -19.54 1.28
CA ALA A 242 -4.75 -18.68 0.15
C ALA A 242 -3.84 -17.51 0.56
N ALA A 243 -4.16 -16.78 1.64
CA ALA A 243 -3.31 -15.67 2.10
C ALA A 243 -1.97 -16.17 2.67
N LYS A 244 -1.95 -17.28 3.41
CA LYS A 244 -0.72 -17.91 3.90
C LYS A 244 0.23 -18.32 2.78
N SER A 245 -0.29 -18.72 1.62
CA SER A 245 0.55 -19.04 0.45
C SER A 245 1.35 -17.84 -0.08
N LEU A 246 0.95 -16.61 0.27
CA LEU A 246 1.60 -15.35 -0.09
C LEU A 246 2.39 -14.73 1.08
N ALA A 247 2.32 -15.32 2.27
CA ALA A 247 3.02 -14.79 3.44
C ALA A 247 4.53 -14.78 3.21
N GLY A 248 5.16 -13.64 3.50
CA GLY A 248 6.60 -13.45 3.30
C GLY A 248 7.07 -13.59 1.84
N ILE A 249 6.16 -13.55 0.85
CA ILE A 249 6.56 -13.62 -0.57
C ILE A 249 7.42 -12.41 -0.93
N ASN A 250 7.03 -11.21 -0.50
CA ASN A 250 7.78 -9.96 -0.60
C ASN A 250 7.26 -8.99 0.49
N PRO A 251 7.88 -7.81 0.67
CA PRO A 251 7.46 -6.86 1.71
C PRO A 251 6.00 -6.39 1.64
N MET A 252 5.35 -6.43 0.48
CA MET A 252 3.92 -6.09 0.38
C MET A 252 3.00 -7.16 0.98
N ALA A 253 3.53 -8.32 1.38
CA ALA A 253 2.76 -9.34 2.10
C ALA A 253 2.22 -8.84 3.46
N ASP A 254 2.79 -7.78 4.03
CA ASP A 254 2.24 -7.13 5.22
C ASP A 254 0.82 -6.58 5.01
N ALA A 255 0.41 -6.35 3.75
CA ALA A 255 -0.96 -5.95 3.42
C ALA A 255 -1.99 -7.08 3.60
N LEU A 256 -1.55 -8.35 3.63
CA LEU A 256 -2.46 -9.51 3.60
C LEU A 256 -3.43 -9.52 4.78
N GLY A 257 -2.99 -9.15 5.98
CA GLY A 257 -3.86 -9.08 7.16
C GLY A 257 -5.03 -8.11 6.98
N LEU A 258 -4.78 -6.95 6.38
CA LEU A 258 -5.82 -5.95 6.08
C LEU A 258 -6.78 -6.45 5.00
N PHE A 259 -6.26 -6.95 3.88
CA PHE A 259 -7.08 -7.42 2.76
C PHE A 259 -7.88 -8.68 3.14
N GLU A 260 -7.30 -9.61 3.90
CA GLU A 260 -8.07 -10.74 4.44
C GLU A 260 -9.17 -10.25 5.38
N SER A 261 -8.90 -9.28 6.25
CA SER A 261 -9.92 -8.73 7.15
C SER A 261 -11.05 -8.01 6.40
N LEU A 262 -10.74 -7.33 5.28
CA LEU A 262 -11.74 -6.76 4.37
C LEU A 262 -12.58 -7.84 3.69
N ALA A 263 -11.98 -8.95 3.27
CA ALA A 263 -12.68 -10.05 2.61
C ALA A 263 -13.67 -10.77 3.54
N HIS A 264 -13.38 -10.79 4.84
CA HIS A 264 -14.20 -11.40 5.90
C HIS A 264 -15.11 -10.40 6.63
N LEU A 265 -15.19 -9.14 6.18
CA LEU A 265 -15.96 -8.11 6.86
C LEU A 265 -17.46 -8.46 6.85
N GLY A 266 -17.96 -8.93 7.99
CA GLY A 266 -19.34 -9.32 8.20
C GLY A 266 -20.15 -8.27 8.95
N LYS A 267 -21.09 -8.70 9.80
CA LYS A 267 -21.88 -7.79 10.65
C LYS A 267 -21.15 -7.34 11.91
N GLU A 268 -20.15 -8.10 12.35
CA GLU A 268 -19.36 -7.78 13.53
C GLU A 268 -17.98 -7.22 13.11
N PRO A 269 -17.43 -6.25 13.86
CA PRO A 269 -16.06 -5.80 13.63
C PRO A 269 -15.07 -6.96 13.75
N PRO A 270 -14.14 -7.14 12.79
CA PRO A 270 -13.08 -8.14 12.92
C PRO A 270 -12.08 -7.74 14.02
N ALA A 271 -11.17 -8.65 14.36
CA ALA A 271 -10.02 -8.31 15.21
C ALA A 271 -9.18 -7.18 14.58
N PRO A 272 -8.51 -6.35 15.40
CA PRO A 272 -7.60 -5.33 14.89
C PRO A 272 -6.50 -5.92 14.00
N VAL A 273 -6.08 -5.13 13.01
CA VAL A 273 -4.91 -5.41 12.16
C VAL A 273 -3.79 -4.48 12.59
N ASP A 274 -2.68 -5.06 13.02
CA ASP A 274 -1.46 -4.36 13.40
C ASP A 274 -0.44 -4.42 12.26
N LEU A 275 0.20 -3.28 11.99
CA LEU A 275 1.23 -3.10 10.97
C LEU A 275 2.43 -2.36 11.58
N PRO A 276 3.60 -3.00 11.74
CA PRO A 276 4.78 -2.35 12.30
C PRO A 276 5.28 -1.23 11.38
N LEU A 277 5.64 -0.09 11.97
CA LEU A 277 6.31 1.04 11.32
C LEU A 277 7.80 1.07 11.69
N SER A 278 8.15 0.56 12.88
CA SER A 278 9.50 0.41 13.40
C SER A 278 9.50 -0.64 14.53
N PRO A 279 10.65 -0.97 15.14
CA PRO A 279 10.70 -1.85 16.32
C PRO A 279 9.92 -1.35 17.54
N THR A 280 9.54 -0.07 17.58
CA THR A 280 8.89 0.55 18.75
C THR A 280 7.59 1.29 18.41
N LEU A 281 7.15 1.22 17.15
CA LEU A 281 5.97 1.92 16.66
C LEU A 281 5.21 1.02 15.68
N SER A 282 3.89 0.90 15.85
CA SER A 282 3.01 0.22 14.90
C SER A 282 1.75 1.03 14.61
N LEU A 283 1.22 0.85 13.42
CA LEU A 283 -0.10 1.31 13.02
C LEU A 283 -1.12 0.21 13.35
N ARG A 284 -2.08 0.52 14.22
CA ARG A 284 -3.21 -0.36 14.54
C ARG A 284 -4.44 0.10 13.78
N LEU A 285 -5.10 -0.83 13.10
CA LEU A 285 -6.28 -0.61 12.29
C LEU A 285 -7.45 -1.40 12.86
N GLN A 286 -8.61 -0.77 12.97
CA GLN A 286 -9.86 -1.42 13.34
C GLN A 286 -10.90 -1.14 12.25
N LEU A 287 -11.21 -2.18 11.48
CA LEU A 287 -12.29 -2.14 10.50
C LEU A 287 -13.65 -2.22 11.21
N GLN A 288 -14.62 -1.51 10.68
CA GLN A 288 -16.02 -1.62 11.09
C GLN A 288 -16.91 -1.76 9.85
N PRO A 289 -17.92 -2.65 9.88
CA PRO A 289 -18.90 -2.71 8.82
C PRO A 289 -19.74 -1.43 8.80
N LEU A 290 -20.25 -1.09 7.62
CA LEU A 290 -21.18 0.02 7.50
C LEU A 290 -22.56 -0.41 7.97
N ASN A 291 -23.15 0.38 8.88
CA ASN A 291 -24.56 0.27 9.20
C ASN A 291 -25.37 0.83 8.01
N ARG A 292 -25.61 0.01 6.99
CA ARG A 292 -26.54 0.35 5.91
C ARG A 292 -27.96 0.15 6.45
N SER A 293 -28.63 1.25 6.76
CA SER A 293 -30.05 1.31 7.14
C SER A 293 -30.96 0.91 5.99
#